data_AF-A0A0H3D3M9-F1
#
_entry.id   AF-A0A0H3D3M9-F1
#
_cell.length_a   1.000
_cell.length_b   1.000
_cell.length_c   1.000
_cell.angle_alpha   90.00
_cell.angle_beta   90.00
_cell.angle_gamma   90.00
#
_symmetry.space_group_name_H-M   'P 1'
#
loop_
_entity.id
_entity.type
_entity.pdbx_description
1 polymer ?
#
loop_
_entity_poly.entity_id
_entity_poly.type
_entity_poly.pdbx_seq_one_letter_code
_entity_poly.pdbx_strand_id
1 'polypeptide(L)'
;MSAPADNGVGTGVRAPKRARIAERTLRTDRWWLQPLLTVLGLSAFIIYATVRSFVRTAYWVPDYHYLTPFYSPCLSTSCVEGSSHFGHWFGDLPGFIPLGFVVLPFLLGFRLTCYYYRKAYYRSVWFSPPACAVAEPHAKYTGETRLPLIIQNVHRYFFYVALIVSLVNTYDAITAFHGKTGGFGFGLGNVILLANVILLWAYTLSCHSCRHVTGGRLKHFSKHPVRYWIWTQVTKLNTRHMTLAWTTLGTLVLTDFYVMLVASGAIADLRFVN
;
A
#
# COMPACT_ATOMS: atom_id res chain seq x y z
N MET A 1 -23.75 35.71 14.04
CA MET A 1 -24.16 35.44 12.65
C MET A 1 -24.86 34.09 12.62
N SER A 2 -26.17 34.12 12.39
CA SER A 2 -27.05 32.96 12.50
C SER A 2 -26.89 32.03 11.28
N ALA A 3 -26.76 30.73 11.51
CA ALA A 3 -26.78 29.73 10.44
C ALA A 3 -28.18 29.67 9.79
N PRO A 4 -28.28 29.41 8.47
CA PRO A 4 -29.56 29.41 7.77
C PRO A 4 -30.44 28.22 8.18
N ALA A 5 -31.76 28.42 8.11
CA ALA A 5 -32.77 27.45 8.48
C ALA A 5 -32.79 26.23 7.53
N ASP A 6 -32.74 25.04 8.11
CA ASP A 6 -32.77 23.73 7.45
C ASP A 6 -34.22 23.37 7.06
N ASN A 7 -34.63 23.69 5.83
CA ASN A 7 -35.95 23.34 5.27
C ASN A 7 -35.94 21.98 4.51
N GLY A 8 -34.95 21.13 4.73
CA GLY A 8 -34.89 19.79 4.15
C GLY A 8 -35.49 18.76 5.09
N VAL A 9 -36.37 17.88 4.61
CA VAL A 9 -36.80 16.67 5.35
C VAL A 9 -35.55 15.94 5.83
N GLY A 10 -35.28 15.99 7.14
CA GLY A 10 -34.05 15.49 7.71
C GLY A 10 -33.81 14.02 7.35
N THR A 11 -32.62 13.69 6.87
CA THR A 11 -32.22 12.32 6.56
C THR A 11 -31.49 11.67 7.74
N GLY A 12 -31.40 10.34 7.74
CA GLY A 12 -30.68 9.59 8.78
C GLY A 12 -31.30 9.77 10.18
N VAL A 13 -30.50 10.23 11.15
CA VAL A 13 -30.94 10.47 12.54
C VAL A 13 -31.95 11.61 12.68
N ARG A 14 -32.14 12.42 11.62
CA ARG A 14 -33.11 13.53 11.58
C ARG A 14 -34.44 13.15 10.91
N ALA A 15 -34.62 11.88 10.53
CA ALA A 15 -35.84 11.42 9.88
C ALA A 15 -37.04 11.37 10.85
N PRO A 16 -38.27 11.72 10.41
CA PRO A 16 -39.43 11.96 11.28
C PRO A 16 -39.91 10.75 12.11
N LYS A 17 -39.47 9.52 11.80
CA LYS A 17 -39.82 8.29 12.54
C LYS A 17 -38.75 7.83 13.55
N ARG A 18 -37.67 8.58 13.76
CA ARG A 18 -36.62 8.28 14.75
C ARG A 18 -36.59 9.34 15.85
N ALA A 19 -36.04 8.96 17.01
CA ALA A 19 -35.84 9.89 18.13
C ALA A 19 -35.08 11.14 17.67
N ARG A 20 -35.65 12.32 17.94
CA ARG A 20 -35.06 13.62 17.58
C ARG A 20 -33.94 13.94 18.58
N ILE A 21 -32.72 13.56 18.25
CA ILE A 21 -31.51 13.92 19.00
C ILE A 21 -31.01 15.25 18.44
N ALA A 22 -30.90 16.27 19.29
CA ALA A 22 -30.42 17.60 18.87
C ALA A 22 -28.91 17.57 18.61
N GLU A 23 -28.18 16.73 19.33
CA GLU A 23 -26.74 16.54 19.25
C GLU A 23 -26.35 15.84 17.94
N ARG A 24 -25.29 16.34 17.31
CA ARG A 24 -24.78 15.79 16.04
C ARG A 24 -24.21 14.38 16.20
N THR A 25 -23.74 14.03 17.40
CA THR A 25 -23.37 12.69 17.81
C THR A 25 -23.47 12.56 19.33
N LEU A 26 -23.86 11.39 19.83
CA LEU A 26 -23.90 11.07 21.25
C LEU A 26 -22.56 10.51 21.78
N ARG A 27 -21.54 10.41 20.93
CA ARG A 27 -20.23 9.90 21.34
C ARG A 27 -19.45 10.96 22.11
N THR A 28 -19.02 10.60 23.32
CA THR A 28 -18.19 11.43 24.20
C THR A 28 -16.70 11.10 24.10
N ASP A 29 -16.34 10.00 23.44
CA ASP A 29 -14.95 9.58 23.26
C ASP A 29 -14.28 10.27 22.07
N ARG A 30 -12.96 10.09 21.92
CA ARG A 30 -12.16 10.68 20.82
C ARG A 30 -12.35 9.93 19.50
N TRP A 31 -13.59 9.80 19.04
CA TRP A 31 -13.95 9.07 17.82
C TRP A 31 -13.25 9.59 16.56
N TRP A 32 -12.85 10.87 16.56
CA TRP A 32 -12.14 11.53 15.46
C TRP A 32 -10.65 11.16 15.37
N LEU A 33 -10.07 10.61 16.45
CA LEU A 33 -8.63 10.35 16.53
C LEU A 33 -8.17 9.32 15.50
N GLN A 34 -8.90 8.20 15.35
CA GLN A 34 -8.53 7.18 14.37
C GLN A 34 -8.59 7.71 12.93
N PRO A 35 -9.68 8.36 12.46
CA PRO A 35 -9.71 9.04 11.17
C PRO A 35 -8.56 10.03 10.98
N LEU A 36 -8.25 10.86 11.99
CA LEU A 36 -7.16 11.83 11.91
C LEU A 36 -5.80 11.15 11.73
N LEU A 37 -5.46 10.19 12.57
CA LEU A 37 -4.18 9.46 12.46
C LEU A 37 -4.06 8.74 11.12
N THR A 38 -5.18 8.23 10.59
CA THR A 38 -5.22 7.58 9.28
C THR A 38 -4.90 8.56 8.16
N VAL A 39 -5.54 9.72 8.12
CA VAL A 39 -5.25 10.71 7.06
C VAL A 39 -3.83 11.26 7.19
N LEU A 40 -3.36 11.57 8.40
CA LEU A 40 -1.99 12.06 8.62
C LEU A 40 -0.95 11.05 8.17
N GLY A 41 -1.10 9.77 8.55
CA GLY A 41 -0.17 8.71 8.15
C GLY A 41 -0.17 8.46 6.64
N LEU A 42 -1.35 8.43 6.01
CA LEU A 42 -1.45 8.26 4.56
C LEU A 42 -0.91 9.48 3.80
N SER A 43 -1.19 10.70 4.26
CA SER A 43 -0.64 11.93 3.68
C SER A 43 0.88 11.98 3.80
N ALA A 44 1.44 11.64 4.97
CA ALA A 44 2.89 11.56 5.16
C ALA A 44 3.53 10.55 4.18
N PHE A 45 2.93 9.37 4.05
CA PHE A 45 3.40 8.37 3.09
C PHE A 45 3.31 8.86 1.64
N ILE A 46 2.20 9.47 1.24
CA ILE A 46 2.02 9.97 -0.13
C ILE A 46 3.07 11.05 -0.44
N ILE A 47 3.25 12.02 0.45
CA ILE A 47 4.27 13.07 0.30
C ILE A 47 5.66 12.44 0.17
N TYR A 48 6.01 11.53 1.07
CA TYR A 48 7.29 10.83 1.03
C TYR A 48 7.49 10.07 -0.29
N ALA A 49 6.51 9.23 -0.66
CA ALA A 49 6.56 8.41 -1.87
C ALA A 49 6.64 9.27 -3.13
N THR A 50 5.90 10.37 -3.20
CA THR A 50 5.94 11.31 -4.32
C THR A 50 7.30 11.97 -4.41
N VAL A 51 7.83 12.53 -3.33
CA VAL A 51 9.18 13.14 -3.35
C VAL A 51 10.21 12.10 -3.78
N ARG A 52 10.23 10.93 -3.13
CA ARG A 52 11.22 9.89 -3.42
C ARG A 52 11.12 9.33 -4.82
N SER A 53 9.92 9.21 -5.39
CA SER A 53 9.74 8.70 -6.77
C SER A 53 10.23 9.68 -7.84
N PHE A 54 10.39 10.97 -7.52
CA PHE A 54 10.76 12.03 -8.47
C PHE A 54 12.18 12.58 -8.26
N VAL A 55 12.79 12.38 -7.09
CA VAL A 55 14.17 12.85 -6.80
C VAL A 55 15.22 12.23 -7.73
N ARG A 56 15.00 10.99 -8.20
CA ARG A 56 15.87 10.24 -9.14
C ARG A 56 17.35 10.21 -8.76
N THR A 57 17.66 10.27 -7.46
CA THR A 57 19.02 10.15 -6.92
C THR A 57 18.99 9.35 -5.61
N ALA A 58 20.15 8.83 -5.19
CA ALA A 58 20.31 8.06 -3.97
C ALA A 58 19.25 6.95 -3.82
N TYR A 59 19.10 6.12 -4.86
CA TYR A 59 18.16 4.98 -4.89
C TYR A 59 18.84 3.64 -5.20
N TRP A 60 20.15 3.67 -5.46
CA TRP A 60 20.97 2.53 -5.82
C TRP A 60 22.31 2.61 -5.07
N VAL A 61 22.76 1.50 -4.49
CA VAL A 61 24.09 1.37 -3.89
C VAL A 61 24.93 0.43 -4.77
N PRO A 62 25.87 0.95 -5.59
CA PRO A 62 26.66 0.12 -6.50
C PRO A 62 27.44 -0.99 -5.81
N ASP A 63 28.08 -0.70 -4.68
CA ASP A 63 28.92 -1.66 -3.94
C ASP A 63 28.17 -2.91 -3.47
N TYR A 64 26.86 -2.81 -3.21
CA TYR A 64 26.07 -3.87 -2.56
C TYR A 64 24.81 -4.25 -3.31
N HIS A 65 24.58 -3.61 -4.45
CA HIS A 65 23.42 -3.83 -5.30
C HIS A 65 22.08 -3.58 -4.59
N TYR A 66 22.04 -2.62 -3.67
CA TYR A 66 20.80 -2.27 -2.99
C TYR A 66 19.97 -1.32 -3.85
N LEU A 67 18.84 -1.81 -4.34
CA LEU A 67 17.84 -1.04 -5.05
C LEU A 67 16.65 -0.73 -4.15
N THR A 68 16.23 0.53 -4.13
CA THR A 68 14.99 0.90 -3.39
C THR A 68 13.76 0.28 -4.06
N PRO A 69 12.73 -0.09 -3.28
CA PRO A 69 11.48 -0.64 -3.84
C PRO A 69 10.66 0.39 -4.65
N PHE A 70 10.93 1.70 -4.54
CA PHE A 70 10.24 2.73 -5.32
C PHE A 70 10.75 2.84 -6.77
N TYR A 71 11.97 2.38 -7.01
CA TYR A 71 12.63 2.44 -8.32
C TYR A 71 12.70 1.07 -9.00
N SER A 72 12.24 0.01 -8.33
CA SER A 72 12.21 -1.33 -8.91
C SER A 72 10.88 -1.64 -9.63
N PRO A 73 10.92 -2.26 -10.82
CA PRO A 73 12.11 -2.45 -11.65
C PRO A 73 12.49 -1.14 -12.37
N CYS A 74 13.78 -0.86 -12.45
CA CYS A 74 14.28 0.26 -13.24
C CYS A 74 14.45 -0.20 -14.69
N LEU A 75 13.64 0.31 -15.61
CA LEU A 75 13.52 -0.19 -17.00
C LEU A 75 13.84 0.85 -18.08
N SER A 76 14.31 2.04 -17.71
CA SER A 76 14.63 3.14 -18.63
C SER A 76 16.13 3.39 -18.68
N THR A 77 16.62 3.90 -19.81
CA THR A 77 18.02 4.35 -19.92
C THR A 77 18.37 5.52 -19.00
N SER A 78 17.39 6.19 -18.38
CA SER A 78 17.61 7.21 -17.33
C SER A 78 18.00 6.63 -15.97
N CYS A 79 17.95 5.30 -15.81
CA CYS A 79 18.37 4.62 -14.59
C CYS A 79 19.89 4.68 -14.43
N VAL A 80 20.38 4.75 -13.19
CA VAL A 80 21.81 4.68 -12.87
C VAL A 80 22.36 3.34 -13.36
N GLU A 81 23.58 3.36 -13.89
CA GLU A 81 24.24 2.15 -14.39
C GLU A 81 24.29 1.04 -13.32
N GLY A 82 23.99 -0.20 -13.73
CA GLY A 82 23.90 -1.36 -12.84
C GLY A 82 22.57 -1.49 -12.07
N SER A 83 21.77 -0.44 -11.93
CA SER A 83 20.49 -0.49 -11.18
C SER A 83 19.32 -1.15 -11.94
N SER A 84 19.53 -1.50 -13.21
CA SER A 84 18.53 -2.09 -14.09
C SER A 84 18.73 -3.59 -14.23
N HIS A 85 18.05 -4.37 -13.39
CA HIS A 85 18.15 -5.84 -13.37
C HIS A 85 17.52 -6.55 -14.59
N PHE A 86 16.57 -5.91 -15.26
CA PHE A 86 15.80 -6.52 -16.36
C PHE A 86 16.08 -5.86 -17.73
N GLY A 87 17.14 -5.04 -17.78
CA GLY A 87 17.50 -4.25 -18.96
C GLY A 87 16.62 -3.01 -19.17
N HIS A 88 16.99 -2.22 -20.18
CA HIS A 88 16.29 -0.98 -20.53
C HIS A 88 15.32 -1.23 -21.70
N TRP A 89 14.02 -1.18 -21.42
CA TRP A 89 12.96 -1.34 -22.43
C TRP A 89 12.44 0.02 -22.91
N PHE A 90 12.76 1.07 -22.16
CA PHE A 90 12.35 2.44 -22.42
C PHE A 90 13.57 3.33 -22.60
N GLY A 91 13.47 4.33 -23.47
CA GLY A 91 14.51 5.35 -23.63
C GLY A 91 14.55 6.33 -22.46
N ASP A 92 15.13 7.50 -22.72
CA ASP A 92 15.24 8.56 -21.73
C ASP A 92 13.85 9.09 -21.35
N LEU A 93 13.58 9.16 -20.04
CA LEU A 93 12.30 9.58 -19.49
C LEU A 93 12.37 11.04 -19.02
N PRO A 94 11.42 11.90 -19.45
CA PRO A 94 11.29 13.26 -18.93
C PRO A 94 11.21 13.30 -17.40
N GLY A 95 11.79 14.32 -16.77
CA GLY A 95 11.89 14.43 -15.31
C GLY A 95 10.55 14.41 -14.53
N PHE A 96 9.43 14.69 -15.20
CA PHE A 96 8.09 14.62 -14.60
C PHE A 96 7.49 13.19 -14.55
N ILE A 97 8.20 12.19 -15.07
CA ILE A 97 7.79 10.78 -14.97
C ILE A 97 8.64 10.11 -13.87
N PRO A 98 8.07 9.42 -12.88
CA PRO A 98 8.90 8.68 -11.92
C PRO A 98 9.58 7.48 -12.62
N LEU A 99 10.79 7.09 -12.23
CA LEU A 99 11.48 5.95 -12.90
C LEU A 99 10.75 4.62 -12.69
N GLY A 100 10.01 4.46 -11.58
CA GLY A 100 9.13 3.33 -11.32
C GLY A 100 7.77 3.39 -12.04
N PHE A 101 7.60 4.21 -13.09
CA PHE A 101 6.29 4.47 -13.74
C PHE A 101 5.54 3.22 -14.21
N VAL A 102 6.24 2.13 -14.52
CA VAL A 102 5.61 0.87 -14.96
C VAL A 102 4.83 0.22 -13.84
N VAL A 103 5.29 0.34 -12.59
CA VAL A 103 4.78 -0.43 -11.46
C VAL A 103 4.04 0.44 -10.45
N LEU A 104 4.51 1.67 -10.21
CA LEU A 104 3.93 2.57 -9.21
C LEU A 104 2.42 2.83 -9.39
N PRO A 105 1.89 3.09 -10.61
CA PRO A 105 0.44 3.27 -10.81
C PRO A 105 -0.36 2.03 -10.44
N PHE A 106 0.14 0.83 -10.74
CA PHE A 106 -0.55 -0.42 -10.40
C PHE A 106 -0.47 -0.75 -8.92
N LEU A 107 0.65 -0.47 -8.25
CA LEU A 107 0.77 -0.61 -6.80
C LEU A 107 -0.12 0.38 -6.06
N LEU A 108 -0.18 1.63 -6.54
CA LEU A 108 -1.11 2.63 -6.02
C LEU A 108 -2.55 2.18 -6.25
N GLY A 109 -2.87 1.72 -7.46
CA GLY A 109 -4.18 1.13 -7.79
C GLY A 109 -4.53 -0.05 -6.88
N PHE A 110 -3.58 -0.95 -6.61
CA PHE A 110 -3.76 -2.09 -5.71
C PHE A 110 -4.14 -1.63 -4.29
N ARG A 111 -3.46 -0.60 -3.76
CA ARG A 111 -3.79 -0.01 -2.46
C ARG A 111 -5.12 0.72 -2.49
N LEU A 112 -5.32 1.68 -3.41
CA LEU A 112 -6.55 2.51 -3.46
C LEU A 112 -7.83 1.71 -3.72
N THR A 113 -7.72 0.59 -4.42
CA THR A 113 -8.86 -0.30 -4.69
C THR A 113 -9.10 -1.36 -3.63
N CYS A 114 -8.18 -1.50 -2.66
CA CYS A 114 -8.31 -2.45 -1.57
C CYS A 114 -9.46 -2.05 -0.64
N TYR A 115 -10.24 -3.05 -0.20
CA TYR A 115 -11.34 -2.88 0.74
C TYR A 115 -10.92 -2.13 2.03
N TYR A 116 -9.72 -2.42 2.53
CA TYR A 116 -9.19 -1.74 3.71
C TYR A 116 -8.92 -0.25 3.46
N TYR A 117 -8.20 0.10 2.40
CA TYR A 117 -7.92 1.49 2.07
C TYR A 117 -9.20 2.26 1.75
N ARG A 118 -10.18 1.60 1.10
CA ARG A 118 -11.51 2.18 0.91
C ARG A 118 -12.15 2.60 2.21
N LYS A 119 -12.18 1.71 3.20
CA LYS A 119 -12.65 2.05 4.53
C LYS A 119 -11.83 3.20 5.14
N ALA A 120 -10.52 3.23 4.95
CA ALA A 120 -9.65 4.28 5.45
C ALA A 120 -10.04 5.66 4.89
N TYR A 121 -9.98 5.86 3.57
CA TYR A 121 -10.28 7.16 2.98
C TYR A 121 -11.79 7.52 3.00
N TYR A 122 -12.71 6.55 2.96
CA TYR A 122 -14.14 6.82 3.17
C TYR A 122 -14.37 7.43 4.57
N ARG A 123 -13.70 6.94 5.61
CA ARG A 123 -13.85 7.44 6.97
C ARG A 123 -13.06 8.71 7.25
N SER A 124 -11.80 8.77 6.80
CA SER A 124 -10.87 9.83 7.15
C SER A 124 -10.92 11.05 6.24
N VAL A 125 -11.29 10.86 4.97
CA VAL A 125 -11.35 11.95 3.98
C VAL A 125 -12.81 12.31 3.66
N TRP A 126 -13.65 11.33 3.36
CA TRP A 126 -15.06 11.57 3.01
C TRP A 126 -16.03 11.55 4.19
N PHE A 127 -15.63 11.17 5.40
CA PHE A 127 -16.54 11.14 6.55
C PHE A 127 -17.84 10.33 6.28
N SER A 128 -17.75 9.18 5.61
CA SER A 128 -18.92 8.40 5.17
C SER A 128 -19.01 6.98 5.78
N PRO A 129 -19.64 6.82 6.97
CA PRO A 129 -19.55 7.72 8.13
C PRO A 129 -18.18 7.59 8.81
N PRO A 130 -17.66 8.64 9.49
CA PRO A 130 -16.30 8.63 10.04
C PRO A 130 -16.11 7.60 11.17
N ALA A 131 -17.17 7.33 11.93
CA ALA A 131 -17.18 6.32 12.98
C ALA A 131 -18.60 5.79 13.21
N CYS A 132 -18.72 4.66 13.91
CA CYS A 132 -20.03 4.16 14.37
C CYS A 132 -20.71 5.23 15.23
N ALA A 133 -22.03 5.39 15.09
CA ALA A 133 -22.84 6.40 15.79
C ALA A 133 -22.43 7.88 15.57
N VAL A 134 -21.66 8.15 14.51
CA VAL A 134 -21.39 9.51 14.03
C VAL A 134 -22.03 9.65 12.67
N ALA A 135 -22.98 10.57 12.53
CA ALA A 135 -23.71 10.77 11.28
C ALA A 135 -22.76 11.24 10.18
N GLU A 136 -22.93 10.69 8.97
CA GLU A 136 -22.25 11.21 7.79
C GLU A 136 -22.77 12.61 7.45
N PRO A 137 -21.90 13.53 6.96
CA PRO A 137 -22.33 14.86 6.54
C PRO A 137 -23.04 14.85 5.17
N HIS A 138 -22.93 13.75 4.42
CA HIS A 138 -23.45 13.61 3.07
C HIS A 138 -24.96 13.36 3.06
N ALA A 139 -25.71 14.15 2.28
CA ALA A 139 -27.16 13.99 2.14
C ALA A 139 -27.56 12.91 1.11
N LYS A 140 -26.64 12.56 0.18
CA LYS A 140 -26.89 11.61 -0.91
C LYS A 140 -25.73 10.64 -1.03
N TYR A 141 -26.04 9.36 -1.21
CA TYR A 141 -25.08 8.31 -1.55
C TYR A 141 -25.23 7.96 -3.03
N THR A 142 -24.17 8.19 -3.82
CA THR A 142 -24.19 7.94 -5.27
C THR A 142 -23.86 6.49 -5.67
N GLY A 143 -23.50 5.65 -4.69
CA GLY A 143 -23.08 4.26 -4.93
C GLY A 143 -21.67 4.13 -5.51
N GLU A 144 -21.17 2.90 -5.51
CA GLU A 144 -19.84 2.55 -6.06
C GLU A 144 -19.88 2.20 -7.57
N THR A 145 -21.04 2.36 -8.21
CA THR A 145 -21.26 2.00 -9.62
C THR A 145 -20.96 3.14 -10.60
N ARG A 146 -20.55 4.32 -10.11
CA ARG A 146 -20.20 5.48 -10.94
C ARG A 146 -18.71 5.78 -10.86
N LEU A 147 -18.16 6.42 -11.89
CA LEU A 147 -16.81 6.97 -11.83
C LEU A 147 -16.70 8.01 -10.71
N PRO A 148 -15.59 8.03 -9.94
CA PRO A 148 -14.39 7.18 -10.05
C PRO A 148 -14.48 5.83 -9.29
N LEU A 149 -15.52 5.61 -8.49
CA LEU A 149 -15.62 4.45 -7.58
C LEU A 149 -15.83 3.11 -8.29
N ILE A 150 -16.23 3.09 -9.57
CA ILE A 150 -16.33 1.84 -10.34
C ILE A 150 -14.98 1.12 -10.52
N ILE A 151 -13.87 1.87 -10.50
CA ILE A 151 -12.49 1.35 -10.63
C ILE A 151 -12.15 0.37 -9.51
N GLN A 152 -12.84 0.48 -8.39
CA GLN A 152 -12.72 -0.41 -7.25
C GLN A 152 -12.92 -1.90 -7.60
N ASN A 153 -13.73 -2.21 -8.62
CA ASN A 153 -13.95 -3.59 -9.08
C ASN A 153 -12.72 -4.21 -9.77
N VAL A 154 -11.75 -3.38 -10.15
CA VAL A 154 -10.51 -3.78 -10.84
C VAL A 154 -9.46 -4.31 -9.85
N HIS A 155 -9.69 -4.24 -8.53
CA HIS A 155 -8.75 -4.70 -7.49
C HIS A 155 -8.21 -6.11 -7.74
N ARG A 156 -9.05 -7.02 -8.25
CA ARG A 156 -8.64 -8.39 -8.60
C ARG A 156 -7.53 -8.46 -9.65
N TYR A 157 -7.47 -7.51 -10.57
CA TYR A 157 -6.43 -7.45 -11.59
C TYR A 157 -5.14 -6.84 -11.04
N PHE A 158 -5.26 -5.77 -10.25
CA PHE A 158 -4.12 -5.19 -9.54
C PHE A 158 -3.44 -6.20 -8.61
N PHE A 159 -4.19 -7.14 -8.02
CA PHE A 159 -3.62 -8.23 -7.23
C PHE A 159 -2.62 -9.10 -8.02
N TYR A 160 -2.91 -9.43 -9.28
CA TYR A 160 -1.98 -10.21 -10.10
C TYR A 160 -0.72 -9.43 -10.45
N VAL A 161 -0.85 -8.13 -10.74
CA VAL A 161 0.31 -7.26 -10.94
C VAL A 161 1.13 -7.16 -9.65
N ALA A 162 0.49 -7.02 -8.49
CA ALA A 162 1.17 -6.99 -7.19
C ALA A 162 1.96 -8.28 -6.91
N LEU A 163 1.46 -9.45 -7.31
CA LEU A 163 2.21 -10.71 -7.22
C LEU A 163 3.49 -10.67 -8.06
N ILE A 164 3.42 -10.18 -9.30
CA ILE A 164 4.59 -10.05 -10.18
C ILE A 164 5.59 -9.08 -9.55
N VAL A 165 5.12 -7.95 -9.03
CA VAL A 165 5.99 -6.97 -8.38
C VAL A 165 6.62 -7.52 -7.10
N SER A 166 5.91 -8.34 -6.33
CA SER A 166 6.50 -9.04 -5.17
C SER A 166 7.59 -10.01 -5.60
N LEU A 167 7.43 -10.71 -6.74
CA LEU A 167 8.50 -11.55 -7.31
C LEU A 167 9.71 -10.73 -7.74
N VAL A 168 9.49 -9.60 -8.42
CA VAL A 168 10.57 -8.66 -8.81
C VAL A 168 11.34 -8.17 -7.58
N ASN A 169 10.65 -7.67 -6.55
CA ASN A 169 11.31 -7.24 -5.32
C ASN A 169 12.02 -8.40 -4.60
N THR A 170 11.53 -9.63 -4.73
CA THR A 170 12.20 -10.82 -4.18
C THR A 170 13.51 -11.08 -4.92
N TYR A 171 13.50 -10.97 -6.25
CA TYR A 171 14.71 -11.08 -7.06
C TYR A 171 15.73 -10.01 -6.64
N ASP A 172 15.32 -8.74 -6.53
CA ASP A 172 16.21 -7.65 -6.11
C ASP A 172 16.80 -7.87 -4.72
N ALA A 173 16.01 -8.37 -3.77
CA ALA A 173 16.49 -8.66 -2.42
C ALA A 173 17.48 -9.84 -2.39
N ILE A 174 17.36 -10.80 -3.30
CA ILE A 174 18.30 -11.92 -3.44
C ILE A 174 19.58 -11.46 -4.14
N THR A 175 19.49 -10.66 -5.21
CA THR A 175 20.67 -10.15 -5.92
C THR A 175 21.49 -9.18 -5.07
N ALA A 176 20.85 -8.51 -4.11
CA ALA A 176 21.51 -7.67 -3.11
C ALA A 176 22.48 -8.43 -2.17
N PHE A 177 22.51 -9.77 -2.15
CA PHE A 177 23.49 -10.54 -1.37
C PHE A 177 24.87 -10.54 -2.06
N HIS A 178 25.43 -9.34 -2.19
CA HIS A 178 26.68 -9.08 -2.90
C HIS A 178 27.71 -8.40 -2.00
N GLY A 179 28.97 -8.80 -2.15
CA GLY A 179 30.13 -8.20 -1.49
C GLY A 179 30.76 -7.07 -2.30
N LYS A 180 31.45 -6.11 -1.65
CA LYS A 180 32.08 -4.98 -2.36
C LYS A 180 33.06 -5.41 -3.45
N THR A 181 33.78 -6.49 -3.20
CA THR A 181 34.84 -7.02 -4.07
C THR A 181 34.34 -8.12 -5.00
N GLY A 182 33.02 -8.28 -5.12
CA GLY A 182 32.41 -9.44 -5.75
C GLY A 182 32.18 -10.59 -4.77
N GLY A 183 31.31 -11.52 -5.15
CA GLY A 183 30.96 -12.69 -4.34
C GLY A 183 29.78 -12.45 -3.41
N PHE A 184 29.59 -13.36 -2.45
CA PHE A 184 28.49 -13.31 -1.49
C PHE A 184 28.78 -12.31 -0.38
N GLY A 185 27.84 -11.40 -0.14
CA GLY A 185 27.93 -10.44 0.93
C GLY A 185 26.61 -10.28 1.68
N PHE A 186 26.69 -9.90 2.94
CA PHE A 186 25.54 -9.78 3.82
C PHE A 186 25.71 -8.62 4.79
N GLY A 187 24.75 -7.70 4.79
CA GLY A 187 24.70 -6.55 5.70
C GLY A 187 23.30 -6.28 6.23
N LEU A 188 23.20 -5.23 7.03
CA LEU A 188 21.94 -4.75 7.57
C LEU A 188 20.96 -4.35 6.46
N GLY A 189 21.45 -3.81 5.33
CA GLY A 189 20.62 -3.54 4.16
C GLY A 189 19.91 -4.78 3.62
N ASN A 190 20.58 -5.95 3.58
CA ASN A 190 19.95 -7.21 3.18
C ASN A 190 18.83 -7.62 4.14
N VAL A 191 19.04 -7.47 5.45
CA VAL A 191 18.01 -7.78 6.46
C VAL A 191 16.78 -6.88 6.26
N ILE A 192 17.00 -5.58 6.03
CA ILE A 192 15.93 -4.60 5.82
C ILE A 192 15.17 -4.89 4.52
N LEU A 193 15.88 -5.18 3.42
CA LEU A 193 15.29 -5.54 2.13
C LEU A 193 14.46 -6.82 2.23
N LEU A 194 15.03 -7.87 2.83
CA LEU A 194 14.37 -9.16 2.98
C LEU A 194 13.14 -9.07 3.89
N ALA A 195 13.24 -8.36 5.01
CA ALA A 195 12.10 -8.12 5.91
C ALA A 195 10.97 -7.38 5.17
N ASN A 196 11.31 -6.38 4.36
CA ASN A 196 10.33 -5.67 3.55
C ASN A 196 9.66 -6.61 2.52
N VAL A 197 10.43 -7.43 1.79
CA VAL A 197 9.89 -8.40 0.83
C VAL A 197 8.97 -9.41 1.50
N ILE A 198 9.35 -9.96 2.65
CA ILE A 198 8.51 -10.90 3.41
C ILE A 198 7.19 -10.23 3.81
N LEU A 199 7.23 -8.99 4.27
CA LEU A 199 6.03 -8.23 4.65
C LEU A 199 5.17 -7.87 3.44
N LEU A 200 5.78 -7.57 2.28
CA LEU A 200 5.06 -7.38 1.02
C LEU A 200 4.32 -8.66 0.61
N TRP A 201 4.98 -9.82 0.68
CA TRP A 201 4.32 -11.11 0.45
C TRP A 201 3.18 -11.36 1.43
N ALA A 202 3.41 -11.12 2.73
CA ALA A 202 2.37 -11.29 3.74
C ALA A 202 1.16 -10.37 3.46
N TYR A 203 1.39 -9.11 3.06
CA TYR A 203 0.33 -8.19 2.69
C TYR A 203 -0.43 -8.63 1.42
N THR A 204 0.29 -9.03 0.37
CA THR A 204 -0.31 -9.51 -0.88
C THR A 204 -1.14 -10.77 -0.66
N LEU A 205 -0.58 -11.77 0.03
CA LEU A 205 -1.25 -13.06 0.29
C LEU A 205 -2.39 -12.95 1.30
N SER A 206 -2.40 -11.94 2.17
CA SER A 206 -3.50 -11.70 3.11
C SER A 206 -4.74 -11.04 2.49
N CYS A 207 -4.70 -10.70 1.20
CA CYS A 207 -5.80 -10.02 0.53
C CYS A 207 -7.05 -10.91 0.36
N HIS A 208 -8.25 -10.29 0.36
CA HIS A 208 -9.50 -10.96 0.01
C HIS A 208 -9.48 -11.56 -1.41
N SER A 209 -8.76 -10.94 -2.35
CA SER A 209 -8.54 -11.51 -3.69
C SER A 209 -7.82 -12.85 -3.63
N CYS A 210 -6.76 -12.98 -2.83
CA CYS A 210 -6.04 -14.24 -2.64
C CYS A 210 -6.95 -15.32 -2.00
N ARG A 211 -7.74 -14.93 -0.99
CA ARG A 211 -8.74 -15.80 -0.37
C ARG A 211 -9.77 -16.29 -1.40
N HIS A 212 -10.23 -15.41 -2.29
CA HIS A 212 -11.15 -15.78 -3.35
C HIS A 212 -10.51 -16.70 -4.40
N VAL A 213 -9.26 -16.45 -4.81
CA VAL A 213 -8.54 -17.33 -5.75
C VAL A 213 -8.36 -18.75 -5.18
N THR A 214 -8.02 -18.85 -3.90
CA THR A 214 -7.73 -20.15 -3.25
C THR A 214 -8.98 -20.97 -2.96
N GLY A 215 -10.01 -20.37 -2.36
CA GLY A 215 -11.24 -21.08 -1.93
C GLY A 215 -12.50 -20.75 -2.73
N GLY A 216 -12.44 -19.87 -3.72
CA GLY A 216 -13.60 -19.46 -4.50
C GLY A 216 -14.23 -20.61 -5.27
N ARG A 217 -15.57 -20.57 -5.36
CA ARG A 217 -16.43 -21.53 -6.07
C ARG A 217 -16.34 -22.98 -5.55
N LEU A 218 -15.72 -23.22 -4.40
CA LEU A 218 -15.74 -24.54 -3.76
C LEU A 218 -17.14 -24.84 -3.22
N LYS A 219 -17.74 -25.95 -3.67
CA LYS A 219 -19.02 -26.46 -3.16
C LYS A 219 -18.85 -27.52 -2.06
N HIS A 220 -17.71 -28.20 -2.03
CA HIS A 220 -17.41 -29.26 -1.06
C HIS A 220 -15.97 -29.13 -0.57
N PHE A 221 -15.75 -28.84 0.72
CA PHE A 221 -14.39 -28.75 1.28
C PHE A 221 -13.72 -30.11 1.45
N SER A 222 -14.50 -31.15 1.77
CA SER A 222 -14.00 -32.53 1.94
C SER A 222 -13.36 -33.11 0.66
N LYS A 223 -13.86 -32.73 -0.53
CA LYS A 223 -13.32 -33.17 -1.82
C LYS A 223 -12.12 -32.36 -2.29
N HIS A 224 -11.78 -31.26 -1.61
CA HIS A 224 -10.68 -30.36 -1.98
C HIS A 224 -9.84 -29.97 -0.75
N PRO A 225 -9.25 -30.94 -0.03
CA PRO A 225 -8.59 -30.71 1.26
C PRO A 225 -7.41 -29.74 1.16
N VAL A 226 -6.61 -29.82 0.08
CA VAL A 226 -5.47 -28.90 -0.14
C VAL A 226 -5.93 -27.47 -0.33
N ARG A 227 -6.93 -27.23 -1.19
CA ARG A 227 -7.47 -25.87 -1.41
C ARG A 227 -8.11 -25.31 -0.15
N TYR A 228 -8.83 -26.15 0.60
CA TYR A 228 -9.40 -25.77 1.89
C TYR A 228 -8.31 -25.40 2.91
N TRP A 229 -7.22 -26.17 2.97
CA TRP A 229 -6.08 -25.86 3.84
C TRP A 229 -5.43 -24.53 3.47
N ILE A 230 -5.12 -24.28 2.19
CA ILE A 230 -4.55 -23.01 1.72
C ILE A 230 -5.48 -21.85 2.06
N TRP A 231 -6.77 -21.98 1.73
CA TRP A 231 -7.79 -20.97 2.04
C TRP A 231 -7.88 -20.69 3.54
N THR A 232 -7.71 -21.70 4.38
CA THR A 232 -7.68 -21.55 5.85
C THR A 232 -6.47 -20.75 6.30
N GLN A 233 -5.26 -21.02 5.76
CA GLN A 233 -4.06 -20.24 6.09
C GLN A 233 -4.20 -18.77 5.63
N VAL A 234 -4.66 -18.56 4.40
CA VAL A 234 -4.93 -17.22 3.86
C VAL A 234 -5.98 -16.49 4.70
N THR A 235 -7.03 -17.19 5.16
CA THR A 235 -8.07 -16.61 6.02
C THR A 235 -7.49 -16.18 7.37
N LYS A 236 -6.59 -16.95 7.98
CA LYS A 236 -5.89 -16.53 9.21
C LYS A 236 -5.11 -15.25 8.98
N LEU A 237 -4.34 -15.17 7.90
CA LEU A 237 -3.54 -13.99 7.59
C LEU A 237 -4.40 -12.77 7.24
N ASN A 238 -5.52 -12.98 6.55
CA ASN A 238 -6.48 -11.93 6.17
C ASN A 238 -7.05 -11.15 7.36
N THR A 239 -7.21 -11.79 8.53
CA THR A 239 -7.64 -11.08 9.76
C THR A 239 -6.68 -9.97 10.18
N ARG A 240 -5.40 -10.05 9.78
CA ARG A 240 -4.35 -9.07 10.07
C ARG A 240 -4.03 -8.16 8.87
N HIS A 241 -4.81 -8.23 7.79
CA HIS A 241 -4.53 -7.49 6.56
C HIS A 241 -4.40 -5.98 6.78
N MET A 242 -5.22 -5.39 7.67
CA MET A 242 -5.11 -3.98 8.04
C MET A 242 -3.77 -3.64 8.71
N THR A 243 -3.31 -4.49 9.64
CA THR A 243 -2.01 -4.30 10.31
C THR A 243 -0.89 -4.41 9.29
N LEU A 244 -0.91 -5.45 8.44
CA LEU A 244 0.07 -5.65 7.37
C LEU A 244 0.09 -4.48 6.38
N ALA A 245 -1.05 -3.86 6.09
CA ALA A 245 -1.13 -2.69 5.22
C ALA A 245 -0.32 -1.50 5.78
N TRP A 246 -0.44 -1.21 7.08
CA TRP A 246 0.34 -0.15 7.73
C TRP A 246 1.80 -0.53 7.91
N THR A 247 2.07 -1.77 8.34
CA THR A 247 3.45 -2.25 8.51
C THR A 247 4.21 -2.16 7.19
N THR A 248 3.61 -2.56 6.06
CA THR A 248 4.26 -2.43 4.75
C THR A 248 4.43 -0.98 4.27
N LEU A 249 3.56 -0.04 4.64
CA LEU A 249 3.82 1.38 4.38
C LEU A 249 5.08 1.83 5.13
N GLY A 250 5.15 1.50 6.42
CA GLY A 250 6.29 1.84 7.27
C GLY A 250 7.59 1.19 6.79
N THR A 251 7.57 -0.10 6.46
CA THR A 251 8.79 -0.78 5.98
C THR A 251 9.23 -0.31 4.61
N LEU A 252 8.31 0.04 3.70
CA LEU A 252 8.71 0.64 2.42
C LEU A 252 9.46 1.95 2.61
N VAL A 253 8.96 2.82 3.49
CA VAL A 253 9.65 4.08 3.85
C VAL A 253 10.99 3.78 4.49
N LEU A 254 11.04 2.88 5.47
CA LEU A 254 12.27 2.49 6.16
C LEU A 254 13.33 1.95 5.20
N THR A 255 12.95 1.02 4.32
CA THR A 255 13.85 0.40 3.35
C THR A 255 14.37 1.43 2.36
N ASP A 256 13.50 2.25 1.78
CA ASP A 256 13.91 3.30 0.86
C ASP A 256 14.83 4.33 1.55
N PHE A 257 14.47 4.77 2.74
CA PHE A 257 15.26 5.74 3.50
C PHE A 257 16.64 5.18 3.87
N TYR A 258 16.71 3.92 4.30
CA TYR A 258 17.98 3.26 4.61
C TYR A 258 18.88 3.20 3.36
N VAL A 259 18.35 2.71 2.24
CA VAL A 259 19.09 2.63 0.99
C VAL A 259 19.50 4.02 0.52
N MET A 260 18.66 5.04 0.69
CA MET A 260 18.99 6.43 0.40
C MET A 260 20.16 6.95 1.24
N LEU A 261 20.17 6.69 2.54
CA LEU A 261 21.27 7.10 3.42
C LEU A 261 22.59 6.41 3.05
N VAL A 262 22.54 5.12 2.71
CA VAL A 262 23.74 4.38 2.25
C VAL A 262 24.20 4.89 0.89
N ALA A 263 23.27 5.07 -0.06
CA ALA A 263 23.57 5.51 -1.42
C ALA A 263 24.09 6.96 -1.50
N SER A 264 23.66 7.81 -0.57
CA SER A 264 24.17 9.19 -0.44
C SER A 264 25.49 9.28 0.32
N GLY A 265 25.98 8.18 0.89
CA GLY A 265 27.17 8.17 1.74
C GLY A 265 26.96 8.78 3.12
N ALA A 266 25.72 9.12 3.51
CA ALA A 266 25.40 9.66 4.82
C ALA A 266 25.67 8.65 5.96
N ILE A 267 25.50 7.36 5.67
CA ILE A 267 25.88 6.26 6.56
C ILE A 267 26.59 5.16 5.75
N ALA A 268 27.46 4.40 6.41
CA ALA A 268 27.96 3.14 5.87
C ALA A 268 26.95 2.02 6.14
N ASP A 269 26.84 1.04 5.23
CA ASP A 269 26.10 -0.19 5.50
C ASP A 269 26.82 -1.00 6.58
N LEU A 270 26.08 -1.43 7.61
CA LEU A 270 26.62 -2.32 8.64
C LEU A 270 26.77 -3.74 8.06
N ARG A 271 27.99 -4.13 7.72
CA ARG A 271 28.30 -5.43 7.12
C ARG A 271 28.58 -6.50 8.18
N PHE A 272 28.03 -7.69 7.94
CA PHE A 272 28.34 -8.90 8.68
C PHE A 272 29.30 -9.79 7.91
N VAL A 273 29.14 -9.84 6.57
CA VAL A 273 29.98 -10.57 5.62
C VAL A 273 30.23 -9.68 4.41
N ASN A 274 31.46 -9.63 3.92
CA ASN A 274 31.82 -8.88 2.72
C ASN A 274 32.47 -9.76 1.67
#